data_AF-A0A558F2U9-F1
#
_entry.id   AF-A0A558F2U9-F1
#
_cell.length_a   1.000
_cell.length_b   1.000
_cell.length_c   1.000
_cell.angle_alpha   90.00
_cell.angle_beta   90.00
_cell.angle_gamma   90.00
#
_symmetry.space_group_name_H-M   'P 1'
#
loop_
_entity.id
_entity.type
_entity.pdbx_description
1 polymer ?
#
loop_
_entity_poly.entity_id
_entity_poly.type
_entity_poly.pdbx_seq_one_letter_code
_entity_poly.pdbx_strand_id
1 'polypeptide(L)'
;MERVKDHLFFKDHTLRDGSVGRFDADADIAEIWKGFQNGTYKADDVQLFKHEYFESRFEGIFRTDYGTAHDKTQLRYPSPLGD
;
A
#
# COMPACT_ATOMS: atom_id res chain seq x y z
N MET A 1 -3.54 4.75 10.86
CA MET A 1 -2.81 5.61 9.91
C MET A 1 -1.36 5.19 9.75
N GLU A 2 -0.59 5.09 10.85
CA GLU A 2 0.87 4.87 10.80
C GLU A 2 1.31 3.65 9.99
N ARG A 3 0.60 2.52 10.08
CA ARG A 3 0.95 1.31 9.31
C ARG A 3 0.93 1.54 7.80
N VAL A 4 -0.11 2.20 7.28
CA VAL A 4 -0.23 2.47 5.84
C VAL A 4 0.85 3.45 5.40
N LYS A 5 1.14 4.46 6.22
CA LYS A 5 2.27 5.37 5.99
C LYS A 5 3.59 4.61 5.89
N ASP A 6 3.85 3.76 6.88
CA ASP A 6 5.10 3.01 6.95
C ASP A 6 5.26 2.08 5.74
N HIS A 7 4.20 1.33 5.42
CA HIS A 7 4.14 0.44 4.27
C HIS A 7 4.37 1.15 2.94
N LEU A 8 3.81 2.35 2.73
CA LEU A 8 3.98 3.10 1.49
C LEU A 8 5.34 3.81 1.37
N PHE A 9 5.87 4.34 2.46
CA PHE A 9 6.97 5.33 2.38
C PHE A 9 8.31 4.87 2.97
N PHE A 10 8.31 3.91 3.89
CA PHE A 10 9.50 3.66 4.74
C PHE A 10 9.89 2.20 4.87
N LYS A 11 8.92 1.29 4.77
CA LYS A 11 9.13 -0.14 4.95
C LYS A 11 9.85 -0.72 3.74
N ASP A 12 10.76 -1.66 4.01
CA ASP A 12 11.35 -2.50 2.97
C ASP A 12 10.45 -3.72 2.71
N HIS A 13 10.32 -4.10 1.45
CA HIS A 13 9.50 -5.21 0.98
C HIS A 13 10.38 -6.26 0.34
N THR A 14 10.04 -7.53 0.55
CA THR A 14 10.60 -8.61 -0.26
C THR A 14 9.83 -8.68 -1.57
N LEU A 15 10.54 -8.56 -2.70
CA LEU A 15 9.97 -8.69 -4.04
C LEU A 15 9.91 -10.16 -4.45
N ARG A 16 9.22 -10.44 -5.57
CA ARG A 16 9.03 -11.82 -6.08
C ARG A 16 10.33 -12.54 -6.41
N ASP A 17 11.37 -11.80 -6.78
CA ASP A 17 12.70 -12.33 -7.06
C ASP A 17 13.57 -12.52 -5.79
N GLY A 18 13.00 -12.23 -4.61
CA GLY A 18 13.68 -12.32 -3.32
C GLY A 18 14.56 -11.12 -2.98
N SER A 19 14.66 -10.12 -3.86
CA SER A 19 15.30 -8.86 -3.52
C SER A 19 14.51 -8.10 -2.47
N VAL A 20 15.20 -7.24 -1.71
CA VAL A 20 14.60 -6.43 -0.65
C VAL A 20 14.86 -4.97 -0.94
N GLY A 21 13.80 -4.16 -0.93
CA GLY A 21 13.89 -2.74 -1.22
C GLY A 21 12.62 -1.98 -0.88
N ARG A 22 12.69 -0.65 -1.00
CA ARG A 22 11.53 0.24 -0.87
C ARG A 22 10.91 0.48 -2.22
N PHE A 23 9.65 0.92 -2.22
CA PHE A 23 9.04 1.46 -3.42
C PHE A 23 9.69 2.78 -3.82
N ASP A 24 9.64 3.05 -5.12
CA ASP A 24 9.97 4.37 -5.65
C ASP A 24 8.95 5.39 -5.15
N ALA A 25 9.40 6.64 -5.02
CA ALA A 25 8.53 7.72 -4.60
C ALA A 25 7.46 8.00 -5.66
N ASP A 26 6.19 8.02 -5.24
CA ASP A 26 5.04 8.26 -6.10
C ASP A 26 4.32 9.55 -5.72
N ALA A 27 4.09 10.42 -6.71
CA ALA A 27 3.49 11.74 -6.51
C ALA A 27 1.99 11.66 -6.17
N ASP A 28 1.26 10.71 -6.74
CA ASP A 28 -0.17 10.52 -6.51
C ASP A 28 -0.40 9.99 -5.09
N ILE A 29 0.43 9.04 -4.65
CA ILE A 29 0.42 8.54 -3.26
C ILE A 29 0.71 9.68 -2.27
N ALA A 30 1.67 10.55 -2.59
CA ALA A 30 1.99 11.71 -1.77
C ALA A 30 0.83 12.72 -1.68
N GLU A 31 0.13 12.96 -2.79
CA GLU A 31 -1.05 13.84 -2.82
C GLU A 31 -2.21 13.25 -2.00
N ILE A 32 -2.49 11.96 -2.16
CA ILE A 32 -3.51 11.25 -1.38
C ILE A 32 -3.22 11.34 0.11
N TRP A 33 -1.96 11.12 0.52
CA TRP A 33 -1.55 11.24 1.91
C TRP A 33 -1.78 12.65 2.47
N LYS A 34 -1.48 13.69 1.67
CA LYS A 34 -1.76 15.08 2.05
C LYS A 34 -3.26 15.34 2.19
N GLY A 35 -4.09 14.76 1.32
CA GLY A 35 -5.55 14.82 1.42
C GLY A 35 -6.06 14.22 2.73
N PHE A 36 -5.51 13.08 3.14
CA PHE A 36 -5.82 12.46 4.43
C PHE A 36 -5.47 13.36 5.63
N GLN A 37 -4.32 14.03 5.60
CA GLN A 37 -3.90 14.94 6.68
C GLN A 37 -4.80 16.18 6.78
N ASN A 38 -5.32 16.66 5.65
CA ASN A 38 -6.14 17.86 5.58
C ASN A 38 -7.64 17.59 5.69
N GLY A 39 -8.07 16.33 5.74
CA GLY A 39 -9.48 15.94 5.77
C GLY A 39 -10.21 16.16 4.43
N THR A 40 -9.47 16.25 3.32
CA THR A 40 -10.01 16.49 1.97
C THR A 40 -9.97 15.25 1.09
N TYR A 41 -9.89 14.07 1.70
CA TYR A 41 -9.75 12.80 0.99
C TYR A 41 -11.05 12.37 0.30
N LYS A 42 -10.92 11.71 -0.84
CA LYS A 42 -12.02 11.18 -1.66
C LYS A 42 -12.31 9.72 -1.31
N ALA A 43 -13.38 9.19 -1.89
CA ALA A 43 -13.73 7.78 -1.72
C ALA A 43 -12.62 6.84 -2.21
N ASP A 44 -11.95 7.20 -3.31
CA ASP A 44 -10.85 6.42 -3.88
C ASP A 44 -9.63 6.40 -2.95
N ASP A 45 -9.32 7.52 -2.29
CA ASP A 45 -8.25 7.56 -1.28
C ASP A 45 -8.52 6.56 -0.15
N VAL A 46 -9.77 6.49 0.32
CA VAL A 46 -10.19 5.50 1.35
C VAL A 46 -10.05 4.07 0.82
N GLN A 47 -10.29 3.85 -0.47
CA GLN A 47 -10.11 2.56 -1.12
C GLN A 47 -8.63 2.18 -1.17
N LEU A 48 -7.74 3.10 -1.55
CA LEU A 48 -6.29 2.91 -1.47
C LEU A 48 -5.87 2.58 -0.02
N PHE A 49 -6.36 3.33 0.96
CA PHE A 49 -6.03 3.05 2.37
C PHE A 49 -6.43 1.64 2.80
N LYS A 50 -7.59 1.13 2.35
CA LYS A 50 -8.03 -0.24 2.62
C LYS A 50 -7.14 -1.27 1.92
N HIS A 51 -6.72 -0.98 0.69
CA HIS A 51 -5.76 -1.77 -0.07
C HIS A 51 -4.46 -1.94 0.74
N GLU A 52 -3.76 -0.84 0.99
CA GLU A 52 -2.47 -0.83 1.71
C GLU A 52 -2.56 -1.43 3.11
N TYR A 53 -3.67 -1.18 3.81
CA TYR A 53 -3.86 -1.75 5.14
C TYR A 53 -4.00 -3.28 5.08
N PHE A 54 -4.76 -3.80 4.12
CA PHE A 54 -4.93 -5.24 3.97
C PHE A 54 -3.64 -5.90 3.51
N GLU A 55 -2.99 -5.35 2.48
CA GLU A 55 -1.74 -5.87 1.92
C GLU A 55 -0.64 -5.95 2.98
N SER A 56 -0.41 -4.84 3.69
CA SER A 56 0.60 -4.77 4.75
C SER A 56 0.37 -5.84 5.83
N ARG A 57 -0.89 -6.11 6.19
CA ARG A 57 -1.25 -7.14 7.17
C ARG A 57 -1.04 -8.53 6.60
N PHE A 58 -1.37 -8.75 5.33
CA PHE A 58 -1.21 -10.02 4.65
C PHE A 58 0.27 -10.41 4.58
N GLU A 59 1.14 -9.51 4.13
CA GLU A 59 2.59 -9.72 4.12
C GLU A 59 3.10 -10.14 5.51
N GLY A 60 2.70 -9.43 6.56
CA GLY A 60 3.21 -9.71 7.92
C GLY A 60 2.69 -11.02 8.53
N ILE A 61 1.42 -11.35 8.32
CA ILE A 61 0.79 -12.55 8.88
C ILE A 61 1.27 -13.80 8.16
N PHE A 62 1.32 -13.77 6.82
CA PHE A 62 1.64 -14.92 6.00
C PHE A 62 3.10 -14.98 5.57
N ARG A 63 3.90 -13.93 5.88
CA ARG A 63 5.32 -13.82 5.52
C ARG A 63 5.55 -14.01 4.01
N THR A 64 4.70 -13.39 3.21
CA THR A 64 4.78 -13.44 1.74
C THR A 64 5.61 -12.30 1.20
N ASP A 65 6.08 -12.43 -0.05
CA ASP A 65 6.53 -11.28 -0.82
C ASP A 65 5.38 -10.29 -1.06
N TYR A 66 5.76 -9.05 -1.38
CA TYR A 66 4.84 -7.97 -1.71
C TYR A 66 3.89 -8.37 -2.84
N GLY A 67 4.39 -8.92 -3.94
CA GLY A 67 3.57 -9.24 -5.12
C GLY A 67 2.48 -10.25 -4.80
N THR A 68 2.79 -11.29 -4.03
CA THR A 68 1.79 -12.25 -3.57
C THR A 68 0.73 -11.60 -2.66
N ALA A 69 1.13 -10.72 -1.75
CA ALA A 69 0.18 -9.99 -0.91
C ALA A 69 -0.70 -9.03 -1.73
N HIS A 70 -0.09 -8.36 -2.70
CA HIS A 70 -0.74 -7.44 -3.62
C HIS A 70 -1.82 -8.12 -4.45
N ASP A 71 -1.51 -9.25 -5.09
CA ASP A 71 -2.48 -10.04 -5.86
C ASP A 71 -3.70 -10.43 -5.02
N LYS A 72 -3.47 -10.82 -3.75
CA LYS A 72 -4.57 -11.17 -2.83
C LYS A 72 -5.38 -9.95 -2.41
N THR A 73 -4.73 -8.81 -2.28
CA THR A 73 -5.37 -7.54 -1.95
C THR A 73 -6.27 -7.08 -3.08
N GLN A 74 -5.81 -7.14 -4.34
CA GLN A 74 -6.60 -6.76 -5.52
C GLN A 74 -7.97 -7.46 -5.58
N LEU A 75 -8.03 -8.73 -5.18
CA LEU A 75 -9.28 -9.51 -5.14
C LEU A 75 -10.31 -8.98 -4.14
N ARG A 76 -9.87 -8.27 -3.09
CA ARG A 76 -10.73 -7.83 -1.98
C ARG A 76 -10.93 -6.32 -1.93
N TYR A 77 -9.85 -5.58 -2.16
CA TYR A 77 -9.76 -4.14 -2.16
C TYR A 77 -8.90 -3.73 -3.37
N PRO A 78 -9.46 -3.64 -4.58
CA PRO A 78 -8.69 -3.24 -5.75
C PRO A 78 -8.11 -1.83 -5.57
N SER A 79 -6.88 -1.62 -6.03
CA SER A 79 -6.25 -0.31 -5.99
C SER A 79 -6.92 0.64 -6.97
N PRO A 80 -7.12 1.91 -6.58
CA PRO A 80 -7.62 2.94 -7.49
C PRO A 80 -6.53 3.51 -8.41
N LEU A 81 -5.25 3.26 -8.15
CA LEU A 81 -4.13 3.87 -8.88
C LEU A 81 -3.72 3.08 -10.14
N GLY A 82 -4.21 1.85 -10.30
CA GLY A 82 -3.87 0.99 -11.43
C GLY A 82 -2.42 0.52 -11.34
N ASP A 83 -2.21 -0.53 -10.56
CA ASP A 83 -0.86 -1.06 -10.26
C ASP A 83 -0.36 -2.07 -11.30
#